data_AF-A0A0D7AVT7-F1
#
_entry.id   AF-A0A0D7AVT7-F1
#
_cell.length_a   1.000
_cell.length_b   1.000
_cell.length_c   1.000
_cell.angle_alpha   90.00
_cell.angle_beta   90.00
_cell.angle_gamma   90.00
#
_symmetry.space_group_name_H-M   'P 1'
#
loop_
_entity.id
_entity.type
_entity.pdbx_description
1 polymer ?
#
loop_
_entity_poly.entity_id
_entity_poly.type
_entity_poly.pdbx_seq_one_letter_code
_entity_poly.pdbx_strand_id
1 'polypeptide(L)'
;MTSRAGSHDEPLITPEELQKYFTCTRCRRSGKKCGYSKPGPCVECAASKQKCDRGEEQRLECARRVLVKTEAVDELMVTLQFARARFAQKVRRLGPLLKQRKMEMKKWRQELLEEMDELRAKVEALEQENGALRKRVDAAEKKNRTAESSTRRGGGRAGAE
;
A
#
# COMPACT_ATOMS: atom_id res chain seq x y z
N MET A 1 -27.11 -2.70 -23.26
CA MET A 1 -26.26 -1.75 -24.01
C MET A 1 -24.87 -2.35 -24.10
N THR A 2 -24.53 -2.95 -25.24
CA THR A 2 -23.26 -3.65 -25.47
C THR A 2 -22.25 -2.69 -26.09
N SER A 3 -21.32 -2.19 -25.28
CA SER A 3 -20.21 -1.37 -25.72
C SER A 3 -19.22 -2.24 -26.50
N ARG A 4 -19.28 -2.18 -27.85
CA ARG A 4 -18.22 -2.69 -28.71
C ARG A 4 -16.97 -1.86 -28.43
N ALA A 5 -15.95 -2.48 -27.82
CA ALA A 5 -14.60 -1.96 -27.82
C ALA A 5 -14.13 -1.93 -29.28
N GLY A 6 -14.14 -0.74 -29.89
CA GLY A 6 -13.53 -0.51 -31.19
C GLY A 6 -12.03 -0.75 -31.04
N SER A 7 -11.55 -1.84 -31.62
CA SER A 7 -10.13 -2.05 -31.86
C SER A 7 -9.69 -0.99 -32.87
N HIS A 8 -9.23 0.15 -32.38
CA HIS A 8 -8.42 1.06 -33.18
C HIS A 8 -7.07 0.37 -33.40
N ASP A 9 -6.97 -0.40 -34.48
CA ASP A 9 -5.69 -0.79 -35.08
C ASP A 9 -5.06 0.48 -35.67
N GLU A 10 -4.62 1.38 -34.79
CA GLU A 10 -3.82 2.52 -35.19
C GLU A 10 -2.49 1.98 -35.71
N PRO A 11 -2.10 2.28 -36.97
CA PRO A 11 -0.91 1.70 -37.54
C PRO A 11 0.30 2.08 -36.68
N LEU A 12 1.00 1.07 -36.17
CA LEU A 12 2.18 1.19 -35.30
C LEU A 12 3.29 2.09 -35.88
N ILE A 13 3.24 2.36 -37.19
CA ILE A 13 4.19 3.20 -37.93
C ILE A 13 3.39 4.04 -38.91
N THR A 14 3.57 5.37 -38.88
CA THR A 14 2.94 6.24 -39.87
C THR A 14 3.59 6.06 -41.25
N PRO A 15 2.88 6.31 -42.37
CA PRO A 15 3.47 6.26 -43.70
C PRO A 15 4.72 7.14 -43.85
N GLU A 16 4.75 8.31 -43.17
CA GLU A 16 5.93 9.18 -43.17
C GLU A 16 7.13 8.55 -42.47
N GLU A 17 6.90 7.83 -41.38
CA GLU A 17 7.95 7.10 -40.66
C GLU A 17 8.45 5.92 -41.47
N LEU A 18 7.55 5.17 -42.11
CA LEU A 18 7.92 4.08 -43.00
C LEU A 18 8.83 4.56 -44.13
N GLN A 19 8.52 5.72 -44.71
CA GLN A 19 9.29 6.31 -45.80
C GLN A 19 10.75 6.64 -45.41
N LYS A 20 11.01 6.89 -44.12
CA LYS A 20 12.39 7.09 -43.61
C LYS A 20 13.24 5.83 -43.78
N TYR A 21 12.68 4.63 -43.71
CA TYR A 21 13.43 3.36 -43.81
C TYR A 21 13.72 2.92 -45.25
N PHE A 22 13.01 3.48 -46.22
CA PHE A 22 13.18 3.17 -47.64
C PHE A 22 13.95 4.25 -48.39
N THR A 23 14.25 5.37 -47.76
CA THR A 23 15.10 6.41 -48.36
C THR A 23 16.55 5.93 -48.37
N CYS A 24 17.21 5.99 -49.53
CA CYS A 24 18.60 5.57 -49.67
C CYS A 24 19.55 6.56 -48.97
N THR A 25 20.74 6.10 -48.58
CA THR A 25 21.71 6.90 -47.80
C THR A 25 22.06 8.21 -48.51
N ARG A 26 22.21 8.17 -49.84
CA ARG A 26 22.48 9.38 -50.64
C ARG A 26 21.34 10.39 -50.54
N CYS A 27 20.11 9.98 -50.88
CA CYS A 27 18.97 10.89 -50.87
C CYS A 27 18.70 11.43 -49.47
N ARG A 28 18.87 10.60 -48.43
CA ARG A 28 18.80 11.02 -47.03
C ARG A 28 19.81 12.13 -46.72
N ARG A 29 21.08 11.98 -47.10
CA ARG A 29 22.11 13.02 -46.92
C ARG A 29 21.79 14.32 -47.67
N SER A 30 21.11 14.22 -48.81
CA SER A 30 20.65 15.37 -49.59
C SER A 30 19.29 15.94 -49.13
N GLY A 31 18.70 15.41 -48.06
CA GLY A 31 17.37 15.83 -47.59
C GLY A 31 16.21 15.49 -48.52
N LYS A 32 16.43 14.59 -49.50
CA LYS A 32 15.43 14.16 -50.49
C LYS A 32 14.80 12.83 -50.10
N LYS A 33 13.51 12.67 -50.35
CA LYS A 33 12.82 11.38 -50.28
C LYS A 33 13.11 10.57 -51.54
N CYS A 34 13.25 9.25 -51.41
CA CYS A 34 13.40 8.39 -52.58
C CYS A 34 12.04 8.08 -53.21
N GLY A 35 11.95 8.23 -54.53
CA GLY A 35 10.91 7.62 -55.34
C GLY A 35 11.36 6.28 -55.93
N TYR A 36 10.61 5.20 -55.71
CA TYR A 36 10.80 3.92 -56.41
C TYR A 36 9.56 3.60 -57.24
N SER A 37 9.69 3.63 -58.56
CA SER A 37 8.62 3.25 -59.49
C SER A 37 8.87 1.90 -60.17
N LYS A 38 10.12 1.43 -60.19
CA LYS A 38 10.54 0.16 -60.80
C LYS A 38 11.65 -0.51 -59.96
N PRO A 39 11.87 -1.83 -60.10
CA PRO A 39 13.05 -2.49 -59.52
C PRO A 39 14.33 -1.82 -60.04
N GLY A 40 15.17 -1.34 -59.14
CA GLY A 40 16.39 -0.61 -59.49
C GLY A 40 16.70 0.54 -58.51
N PRO A 41 17.63 1.43 -58.88
CA PRO A 41 17.92 2.63 -58.09
C PRO A 41 16.70 3.55 -58.00
N CYS A 42 16.60 4.35 -56.93
CA CYS A 42 15.56 5.37 -56.85
C CYS A 42 15.71 6.39 -57.99
N VAL A 43 14.63 7.11 -58.31
CA VAL A 43 14.58 8.08 -59.41
C VAL A 43 15.73 9.10 -59.32
N GLU A 44 16.05 9.56 -58.12
CA GLU A 44 17.11 10.54 -57.87
C GLU A 44 18.51 9.96 -58.07
N CYS A 45 18.73 8.68 -57.75
CA CYS A 45 19.99 7.99 -58.00
C CYS A 45 20.15 7.59 -59.46
N ALA A 46 19.08 7.15 -60.11
CA ALA A 46 19.04 6.89 -61.54
C ALA A 46 19.38 8.15 -62.35
N ALA A 47 18.74 9.28 -62.02
CA ALA A 47 18.98 10.57 -62.68
C ALA A 47 20.43 11.05 -62.56
N SER A 48 21.09 10.74 -61.43
CA SER A 48 22.49 11.12 -61.20
C SER A 48 23.50 10.05 -61.60
N LYS A 49 23.06 8.90 -62.15
CA LYS A 49 23.89 7.73 -62.47
C LYS A 49 24.74 7.26 -61.28
N GLN A 50 24.19 7.33 -60.07
CA GLN A 50 24.87 6.95 -58.82
C GLN A 50 24.33 5.64 -58.26
N LYS A 51 25.14 4.95 -57.45
CA LYS A 51 24.71 3.75 -56.72
C LYS A 51 23.61 4.09 -55.70
N CYS A 52 22.64 3.21 -55.57
CA CYS A 52 21.54 3.32 -54.61
C CYS A 52 21.51 2.07 -53.74
N ASP A 53 21.57 2.23 -52.43
CA ASP A 53 21.46 1.17 -51.42
C ASP A 53 20.00 0.84 -51.07
N ARG A 54 19.04 1.53 -51.68
CA ARG A 54 17.60 1.33 -51.45
C ARG A 54 17.17 1.40 -49.98
N GLY A 55 17.90 2.15 -49.15
CA GLY A 55 17.66 2.26 -47.71
C GLY A 55 18.07 1.02 -46.90
N GLU A 56 18.83 0.10 -47.49
CA GLU A 56 19.30 -1.12 -46.83
C GLU A 56 20.16 -0.80 -45.60
N GLU A 57 21.07 0.17 -45.74
CA GLU A 57 21.92 0.62 -44.63
C GLU A 57 21.08 1.12 -43.45
N GLN A 58 20.00 1.85 -43.75
CA GLN A 58 19.11 2.43 -42.75
C GLN A 58 18.26 1.38 -42.04
N ARG A 59 17.81 0.35 -42.78
CA ARG A 59 17.11 -0.81 -42.19
C ARG A 59 18.05 -1.63 -41.30
N LEU A 60 19.29 -1.86 -41.73
CA LEU A 60 20.30 -2.54 -40.93
C LEU A 60 20.65 -1.76 -39.66
N GLU A 61 20.80 -0.44 -39.73
CA GLU A 61 21.02 0.43 -38.58
C GLU A 61 19.84 0.38 -37.59
N CYS A 62 18.61 0.35 -38.10
CA CYS A 62 17.43 0.17 -37.27
C CYS A 62 17.42 -1.21 -36.60
N ALA A 63 17.68 -2.27 -37.35
CA ALA A 63 17.72 -3.63 -36.84
C ALA A 63 18.77 -3.77 -35.71
N ARG A 64 19.98 -3.22 -35.89
CA ARG A 64 21.01 -3.21 -34.83
C ARG A 64 20.54 -2.48 -33.57
N ARG A 65 19.91 -1.32 -33.72
CA ARG A 65 19.38 -0.56 -32.57
C ARG A 65 18.27 -1.31 -31.84
N VAL A 66 17.42 -2.03 -32.56
CA VAL A 66 16.38 -2.86 -31.96
C VAL A 66 17.02 -4.00 -31.18
N LEU A 67 18.00 -4.70 -31.75
CA LEU A 67 18.71 -5.79 -31.08
C LEU A 67 19.36 -5.37 -29.75
N VAL A 68 20.08 -4.24 -29.74
CA VAL A 68 20.69 -3.71 -28.51
C VAL A 68 19.62 -3.39 -27.45
N LYS A 69 18.47 -2.84 -27.87
CA LYS A 69 17.37 -2.56 -26.96
C LYS A 69 16.71 -3.83 -26.42
N THR A 70 16.56 -4.86 -27.26
CA THR A 70 15.98 -6.14 -26.82
C THR A 70 16.90 -6.85 -25.83
N GLU A 71 18.21 -6.85 -26.06
CA GLU A 71 19.20 -7.40 -25.11
C GLU A 71 19.12 -6.69 -23.76
N ALA A 72 19.04 -5.36 -23.74
CA ALA A 72 18.88 -4.59 -22.51
C ALA A 72 17.56 -4.88 -21.77
N VAL A 73 16.47 -5.12 -22.52
CA VAL A 73 15.18 -5.53 -21.94
C VAL A 73 15.26 -6.93 -21.34
N ASP A 74 15.93 -7.86 -22.00
CA ASP A 74 16.11 -9.23 -21.51
C ASP A 74 16.94 -9.25 -20.22
N GLU A 75 18.02 -8.48 -20.15
CA GLU A 75 18.79 -8.29 -18.91
C GLU A 75 17.94 -7.73 -17.78
N LEU A 76 17.14 -6.70 -18.06
CA LEU A 76 16.24 -6.11 -17.07
C LEU A 76 15.19 -7.13 -16.60
N MET A 77 14.64 -7.93 -17.50
CA MET A 77 13.68 -8.99 -17.17
C MET A 77 14.30 -10.03 -16.24
N VAL A 78 15.54 -10.43 -16.47
CA VAL A 78 16.28 -11.35 -15.59
C VAL A 78 16.47 -10.74 -14.21
N THR A 79 16.90 -9.48 -14.12
CA THR A 79 17.09 -8.81 -12.81
C THR A 79 15.78 -8.68 -12.03
N LEU A 80 14.66 -8.38 -12.72
CA LEU A 80 13.33 -8.33 -12.12
C LEU A 80 12.87 -9.69 -11.60
N GLN A 81 13.16 -10.77 -12.31
CA GLN A 81 12.85 -12.13 -11.84
C GLN A 81 13.60 -12.46 -10.54
N PHE A 82 14.89 -12.13 -10.46
CA PHE A 82 15.67 -12.31 -9.23
C PHE A 82 15.15 -11.44 -8.08
N ALA A 83 14.79 -10.18 -8.35
CA ALA A 83 14.20 -9.29 -7.34
C ALA A 83 12.86 -9.83 -6.83
N ARG A 84 12.00 -10.33 -7.72
CA ARG A 84 10.73 -10.98 -7.39
C ARG A 84 10.95 -12.22 -6.51
N ALA A 85 11.91 -13.07 -6.85
CA ALA A 85 12.25 -14.25 -6.06
C ALA A 85 12.70 -13.89 -4.64
N ARG A 86 13.60 -12.90 -4.50
CA ARG A 86 14.06 -12.39 -3.19
C ARG A 86 12.91 -11.80 -2.38
N PHE A 87 12.02 -11.04 -3.02
CA PHE A 87 10.85 -10.47 -2.35
C PHE A 87 9.90 -11.57 -1.87
N ALA A 88 9.61 -12.57 -2.71
CA ALA A 88 8.78 -13.70 -2.33
C ALA A 88 9.37 -14.47 -1.13
N GLN A 89 10.69 -14.66 -1.09
CA GLN A 89 11.37 -15.28 0.05
C GLN A 89 11.20 -14.45 1.34
N LYS A 90 11.38 -13.12 1.26
CA LYS A 90 11.15 -12.22 2.41
C LYS A 90 9.70 -12.30 2.91
N VAL A 91 8.73 -12.27 2.00
CA VAL A 91 7.31 -12.37 2.35
C VAL A 91 6.98 -13.71 3.00
N ARG A 92 7.50 -14.83 2.47
CA ARG A 92 7.31 -16.16 3.09
C ARG A 92 7.89 -16.25 4.49
N ARG A 93 9.01 -15.57 4.76
CA ARG A 93 9.64 -15.53 6.09
C ARG A 93 8.92 -14.61 7.07
N LEU A 94 8.59 -13.39 6.64
CA LEU A 94 8.04 -12.35 7.53
C LEU A 94 6.52 -12.43 7.69
N GLY A 95 5.80 -12.91 6.67
CA GLY A 95 4.34 -12.98 6.68
C GLY A 95 3.78 -13.77 7.86
N PRO A 96 4.26 -15.00 8.14
CA PRO A 96 3.82 -15.77 9.31
C PRO A 96 4.14 -15.08 10.63
N LEU A 97 5.34 -14.51 10.77
CA LEU A 97 5.76 -13.81 11.98
C LEU A 97 4.87 -12.59 12.28
N LEU A 98 4.53 -11.80 11.25
CA LEU A 98 3.62 -10.66 11.39
C LEU A 98 2.20 -11.10 11.78
N LYS A 99 1.70 -12.20 11.19
CA LYS A 99 0.39 -12.76 11.57
C LYS A 99 0.39 -13.24 13.02
N GLN A 100 1.43 -13.96 13.44
CA GLN A 100 1.58 -14.44 14.80
C GLN A 100 1.62 -13.25 15.78
N ARG A 101 2.47 -12.25 15.51
CA ARG A 101 2.59 -11.06 16.36
C ARG A 101 1.27 -10.30 16.48
N LYS A 102 0.49 -10.21 15.40
CA LYS A 102 -0.84 -9.60 15.43
C LYS A 102 -1.81 -10.37 16.33
N MET A 103 -1.77 -11.70 16.31
CA MET A 103 -2.61 -12.54 17.17
C MET A 103 -2.20 -12.41 18.64
N GLU A 104 -0.90 -12.40 18.94
CA GLU A 104 -0.37 -12.17 20.30
C GLU A 104 -0.85 -10.82 20.85
N MET A 105 -0.72 -9.73 20.08
CA MET A 105 -1.19 -8.41 20.49
C MET A 105 -2.69 -8.37 20.72
N LYS A 106 -3.48 -9.09 19.91
CA LYS A 106 -4.92 -9.20 20.10
C LYS A 106 -5.25 -9.92 21.40
N LYS A 107 -4.55 -11.01 21.69
CA LYS A 107 -4.71 -11.79 22.93
C LYS A 107 -4.38 -10.94 24.15
N TRP A 108 -3.23 -10.28 24.17
CA TRP A 108 -2.83 -9.37 25.25
C TRP A 108 -3.84 -8.26 25.50
N ARG A 109 -4.37 -7.66 24.42
CA ARG A 109 -5.40 -6.63 24.55
C ARG A 109 -6.67 -7.16 25.19
N GLN A 110 -7.05 -8.40 24.87
CA GLN A 110 -8.25 -9.01 25.42
C GLN A 110 -8.06 -9.37 26.90
N GLU A 111 -6.93 -9.99 27.25
CA GLU A 111 -6.57 -10.28 28.64
C GLU A 111 -6.56 -9.01 29.49
N LEU A 112 -5.98 -7.92 28.99
CA LEU A 112 -5.98 -6.63 29.70
C LEU A 112 -7.38 -6.07 29.92
N LEU A 113 -8.29 -6.22 28.95
CA LEU A 113 -9.68 -5.76 29.09
C LEU A 113 -10.42 -6.60 30.13
N GLU A 114 -10.23 -7.92 30.12
CA GLU A 114 -10.83 -8.84 31.10
C GLU A 114 -10.31 -8.53 32.51
N GLU A 115 -9.00 -8.32 32.69
CA GLU A 115 -8.42 -7.92 33.98
C GLU A 115 -8.96 -6.56 34.47
N MET A 116 -9.14 -5.60 33.56
CA MET A 116 -9.71 -4.29 33.91
C MET A 116 -11.17 -4.38 34.34
N ASP A 117 -11.96 -5.21 33.67
CA ASP A 117 -13.36 -5.45 34.02
C ASP A 117 -13.48 -6.15 35.38
N GLU A 118 -12.62 -7.15 35.66
CA GLU A 118 -12.55 -7.79 36.97
C GLU A 118 -12.18 -6.82 38.08
N LEU A 119 -11.18 -5.98 37.86
CA LEU A 119 -10.75 -4.98 38.84
C LEU A 119 -11.85 -3.94 39.07
N ARG A 120 -12.56 -3.52 38.02
CA ARG A 120 -13.70 -2.61 38.15
C ARG A 120 -14.80 -3.22 39.01
N ALA A 121 -15.18 -4.48 38.74
CA ALA A 121 -16.18 -5.18 39.54
C ALA A 121 -15.77 -5.31 41.02
N LYS A 122 -14.48 -5.58 41.29
CA LYS A 122 -13.95 -5.62 42.66
C LYS A 122 -14.01 -4.25 43.34
N VAL A 123 -13.66 -3.17 42.63
CA VAL A 123 -13.75 -1.80 43.16
C VAL A 123 -15.20 -1.45 43.49
N GLU A 124 -16.14 -1.71 42.58
CA GLU A 124 -17.57 -1.45 42.81
C GLU A 124 -18.11 -2.20 44.03
N ALA A 125 -17.72 -3.48 44.21
CA ALA A 125 -18.10 -4.26 45.39
C ALA A 125 -17.53 -3.66 46.70
N LEU A 126 -16.25 -3.26 46.69
CA LEU A 126 -15.60 -2.64 47.85
C LEU A 126 -16.20 -1.27 48.19
N GLU A 127 -16.62 -0.49 47.18
CA GLU A 127 -17.33 0.78 47.38
C GLU A 127 -18.70 0.57 48.02
N GLN A 128 -19.45 -0.45 47.57
CA GLN A 128 -20.73 -0.81 48.17
C GLN A 128 -20.58 -1.26 49.62
N GLU A 129 -19.60 -2.11 49.91
CA GLU A 129 -19.31 -2.57 51.27
C GLU A 129 -18.90 -1.40 52.17
N ASN A 130 -18.00 -0.53 51.71
CA ASN A 130 -17.63 0.68 52.45
C ASN A 130 -18.84 1.58 52.71
N GLY A 131 -19.72 1.77 51.72
CA GLY A 131 -20.96 2.53 51.89
C GLY A 131 -21.89 1.92 52.95
N ALA A 132 -22.02 0.59 52.98
CA ALA A 132 -22.79 -0.12 53.98
C ALA A 132 -22.18 0.00 55.39
N LEU A 133 -20.86 -0.14 55.51
CA LEU A 133 -20.14 0.03 56.78
C LEU A 133 -20.28 1.45 57.32
N ARG A 134 -20.13 2.49 56.47
CA ARG A 134 -20.35 3.89 56.86
C ARG A 134 -21.76 4.11 57.40
N LYS A 135 -22.79 3.61 56.72
CA LYS A 135 -24.19 3.70 57.20
C LYS A 135 -24.38 3.04 58.57
N ARG A 136 -23.71 1.90 58.82
CA ARG A 136 -23.76 1.20 60.13
C ARG A 136 -23.08 2.03 61.22
N VAL A 137 -21.93 2.61 60.93
CA VAL A 137 -21.20 3.50 61.84
C VAL A 137 -22.06 4.73 62.18
N ASP A 138 -22.60 5.43 61.18
CA ASP A 138 -23.47 6.60 61.39
C ASP A 138 -24.70 6.25 62.23
N ALA A 139 -25.30 5.08 62.01
CA ALA A 139 -26.43 4.60 62.80
C ALA A 139 -26.03 4.30 64.26
N ALA A 140 -24.87 3.70 64.48
CA ALA A 140 -24.33 3.45 65.82
C ALA A 140 -24.01 4.76 66.56
N GLU A 141 -23.39 5.73 65.88
CA GLU A 141 -23.12 7.06 66.43
C GLU A 141 -24.41 7.80 66.81
N LYS A 142 -25.43 7.77 65.94
CA LYS A 142 -26.75 8.36 66.24
C LYS A 142 -27.38 7.74 67.49
N LYS A 143 -27.38 6.40 67.58
CA LYS A 143 -27.88 5.68 68.77
C LYS A 143 -27.12 6.09 70.03
N ASN A 144 -25.79 6.20 69.96
CA ASN A 144 -24.98 6.59 71.11
C ASN A 144 -25.28 8.03 71.55
N ARG A 145 -25.37 8.98 70.61
CA ARG A 145 -25.75 10.37 70.91
C ARG A 145 -27.15 10.47 71.54
N THR A 146 -28.11 9.66 71.06
CA THR A 146 -29.45 9.62 71.69
C THR A 146 -29.39 9.06 73.11
N ALA A 147 -28.60 8.00 73.35
CA ALA A 147 -28.43 7.41 74.67
C ALA A 147 -27.80 8.40 75.66
N GLU A 148 -26.73 9.10 75.27
CA GLU A 148 -26.09 10.15 76.08
C GLU A 148 -27.06 11.31 76.41
N SER A 149 -27.93 11.68 75.45
CA SER A 149 -28.92 12.73 75.65
C SER A 149 -30.03 12.36 76.63
N SER A 150 -30.41 11.07 76.69
CA SER A 150 -31.36 10.54 77.70
C SER A 150 -30.73 10.45 79.09
N THR A 151 -29.45 10.08 79.19
CA THR A 151 -28.74 9.99 80.48
C THR A 151 -28.52 11.37 81.09
N ARG A 152 -28.26 12.42 80.28
CA ARG A 152 -28.16 13.81 80.76
C ARG A 152 -29.48 14.41 81.24
N ARG A 153 -30.64 13.95 80.76
CA ARG A 153 -31.96 14.43 81.23
C ARG A 153 -32.50 13.65 82.44
N GLY A 154 -32.00 12.44 82.69
CA GLY A 154 -32.41 11.61 83.83
C GLY A 154 -31.63 11.86 85.13
N GLY A 155 -30.48 12.56 85.09
CA GLY A 155 -29.60 12.77 86.25
C GLY A 155 -29.93 13.98 87.15
N GLY A 156 -31.02 14.71 86.89
CA GLY A 156 -31.36 15.96 87.59
C GLY A 156 -32.53 15.84 88.55
N ARG A 157 -32.54 14.88 89.48
CA ARG A 157 -33.45 14.86 90.64
C ARG A 157 -32.99 13.86 91.71
N ALA A 158 -31.95 14.20 92.46
CA ALA A 158 -31.69 13.62 93.78
C ALA A 158 -30.78 14.57 94.55
N GLY A 159 -31.32 15.24 95.57
CA GLY A 159 -30.56 16.08 96.50
C GLY A 159 -31.17 17.45 96.75
N ALA A 160 -32.33 17.50 97.41
CA ALA A 160 -32.80 18.66 98.15
C ALA A 160 -33.71 18.17 99.29
N GLU A 161 -33.08 17.69 100.36
CA GLU A 161 -33.59 17.74 101.73
C GLU A 161 -32.44 18.18 102.64
#